data_AF-G2ITE0-F1
#
_entry.id   AF-G2ITE0-F1
#
_cell.length_a   1.000
_cell.length_b   1.000
_cell.length_c   1.000
_cell.angle_alpha   90.00
_cell.angle_beta   90.00
_cell.angle_gamma   90.00
#
_symmetry.space_group_name_H-M   'P 1'
#
loop_
_entity.id
_entity.type
_entity.pdbx_description
1 polymer ?
#
loop_
_entity_poly.entity_id
_entity_poly.type
_entity_poly.pdbx_seq_one_letter_code
_entity_poly.pdbx_strand_id
1 'polypeptide(L)'
;MPLQALPNAHDPSVLATIKLMSGRRIEMMRRVGRITQEDFAATVGIGTRWLREIEAGNPKSRLDDHFRCAHALGLSTGHLVIPLLFIEHGRVFPRGLLEGDLSKLETVCIDAIARHNLDTLSRQLLTSAADDDDDKKTDE
;
A
#
# COMPACT_ATOMS: atom_id res chain seq x y z
N MET A 1 -13.98 -2.71 -21.82
CA MET A 1 -14.66 -1.92 -20.77
C MET A 1 -13.90 -0.61 -20.60
N PRO A 2 -14.56 0.56 -20.45
CA PRO A 2 -13.84 1.81 -20.25
C PRO A 2 -13.09 1.76 -18.91
N LEU A 3 -11.87 2.28 -18.88
CA LEU A 3 -11.08 2.51 -17.67
C LEU A 3 -11.84 3.50 -16.78
N GLN A 4 -12.69 3.00 -15.90
CA GLN A 4 -13.35 3.87 -14.93
C GLN A 4 -12.31 4.30 -13.90
N ALA A 5 -12.12 5.61 -13.77
CA ALA A 5 -11.41 6.23 -12.67
C ALA A 5 -12.18 6.01 -11.35
N LEU A 6 -11.48 5.95 -10.22
CA LEU A 6 -12.16 6.24 -8.95
C LEU A 6 -12.72 7.67 -8.98
N PRO A 7 -13.84 7.96 -8.29
CA PRO A 7 -14.28 9.33 -8.12
C PRO A 7 -13.17 10.20 -7.52
N ASN A 8 -13.30 11.52 -7.67
CA ASN A 8 -12.30 12.52 -7.28
C ASN A 8 -11.68 12.19 -5.90
N ALA A 9 -10.38 12.42 -5.71
CA ALA A 9 -9.64 12.03 -4.52
C ALA A 9 -10.28 12.50 -3.19
N HIS A 10 -11.04 13.60 -3.21
CA HIS A 10 -11.76 14.14 -2.07
C HIS A 10 -13.13 13.49 -1.80
N ASP A 11 -13.55 12.51 -2.60
CA ASP A 11 -14.79 11.78 -2.37
C ASP A 11 -14.60 10.73 -1.25
N PRO A 12 -15.32 10.83 -0.12
CA PRO A 12 -15.22 9.85 0.97
C PRO A 12 -15.55 8.41 0.53
N SER A 13 -16.23 8.22 -0.61
CA SER A 13 -16.52 6.90 -1.18
C SER A 13 -15.29 6.16 -1.71
N VAL A 14 -14.19 6.87 -1.99
CA VAL A 14 -12.96 6.27 -2.54
C VAL A 14 -12.34 5.30 -1.53
N LEU A 15 -12.26 5.70 -0.26
CA LEU A 15 -11.73 4.83 0.79
C LEU A 15 -12.61 3.59 1.00
N ALA A 16 -13.93 3.73 0.91
CA ALA A 16 -14.85 2.59 0.98
C ALA A 16 -14.61 1.62 -0.19
N THR A 17 -14.35 2.13 -1.39
CA THR A 17 -14.03 1.31 -2.57
C THR A 17 -12.71 0.54 -2.39
N ILE A 18 -11.66 1.20 -1.86
CA ILE A 18 -10.38 0.57 -1.56
C ILE A 18 -10.55 -0.56 -0.55
N LYS A 19 -11.30 -0.32 0.54
CA LYS A 19 -11.59 -1.33 1.57
C LYS A 19 -12.39 -2.50 1.01
N LEU A 20 -13.37 -2.25 0.15
CA LEU A 20 -14.14 -3.29 -0.52
C LEU A 20 -13.24 -4.18 -1.39
N MET A 21 -12.35 -3.59 -2.19
CA MET A 21 -11.42 -4.36 -3.02
C MET A 21 -10.44 -5.16 -2.16
N SER A 22 -9.93 -4.56 -1.07
CA SER A 22 -9.09 -5.28 -0.13
C SER A 22 -9.81 -6.45 0.54
N GLY A 23 -11.07 -6.28 0.95
CA GLY A 23 -11.88 -7.35 1.55
C GLY A 23 -12.05 -8.53 0.61
N ARG A 24 -12.38 -8.26 -0.66
CA ARG A 24 -12.49 -9.29 -1.71
C ARG A 24 -11.19 -10.04 -1.95
N ARG A 25 -10.05 -9.34 -1.95
CA ARG A 25 -8.72 -9.97 -2.09
C ARG A 25 -8.40 -10.90 -0.92
N ILE A 26 -8.67 -10.45 0.31
CA ILE A 26 -8.50 -11.26 1.52
C ILE A 26 -9.36 -12.53 1.41
N GLU A 27 -10.64 -12.38 1.10
CA GLU A 27 -11.55 -13.52 0.93
C GLU A 27 -11.06 -14.48 -0.16
N MET A 28 -10.69 -13.94 -1.33
CA MET A 28 -10.22 -14.74 -2.46
C MET A 28 -8.99 -15.56 -2.08
N MET A 29 -8.00 -14.94 -1.46
CA MET A 29 -6.74 -15.59 -1.12
C MET A 29 -6.89 -16.59 0.01
N ARG A 30 -7.73 -16.29 1.01
CA ARG A 30 -8.13 -17.26 2.04
C ARG A 30 -8.78 -18.49 1.41
N ARG A 31 -9.70 -18.30 0.47
CA ARG A 31 -10.39 -19.40 -0.24
C ARG A 31 -9.43 -20.21 -1.11
N VAL A 32 -8.48 -19.57 -1.80
CA VAL A 32 -7.41 -20.26 -2.56
C VAL A 32 -6.58 -21.15 -1.63
N GLY A 33 -6.24 -20.65 -0.43
CA GLY A 33 -5.58 -21.41 0.62
C GLY A 33 -6.47 -22.46 1.32
N ARG A 34 -7.76 -22.56 0.96
CA ARG A 34 -8.77 -23.43 1.60
C ARG A 34 -8.91 -23.24 3.11
N ILE A 35 -8.67 -22.02 3.60
CA ILE A 35 -8.77 -21.69 5.02
C ILE A 35 -10.21 -21.26 5.32
N THR A 36 -10.82 -21.76 6.41
CA THR A 36 -12.17 -21.33 6.81
C THR A 36 -12.14 -19.92 7.41
N GLN A 37 -13.29 -19.23 7.48
CA GLN A 37 -13.35 -17.94 8.18
C GLN A 37 -13.03 -18.09 9.67
N GLU A 38 -13.41 -19.21 10.30
CA GLU A 38 -13.17 -19.44 11.72
C GLU A 38 -11.68 -19.61 12.00
N ASP A 39 -11.00 -20.48 11.24
CA ASP A 39 -9.56 -20.72 11.40
C ASP A 39 -8.75 -19.45 11.10
N PHE A 40 -9.13 -18.72 10.05
CA PHE A 40 -8.44 -17.50 9.68
C PHE A 40 -8.65 -16.39 10.72
N ALA A 41 -9.88 -16.22 11.21
CA ALA A 41 -10.18 -15.25 12.26
C ALA A 41 -9.39 -15.56 13.55
N ALA A 42 -9.30 -16.84 13.93
CA ALA A 42 -8.46 -17.28 15.05
C ALA A 42 -6.98 -16.97 14.82
N THR A 43 -6.46 -17.20 13.61
CA THR A 43 -5.07 -16.90 13.24
C THR A 43 -4.76 -15.41 13.31
N VAL A 44 -5.67 -14.54 12.86
CA VAL A 44 -5.52 -13.08 12.87
C VAL A 44 -5.80 -12.48 14.27
N GLY A 45 -6.47 -13.22 15.14
CA GLY A 45 -6.86 -12.76 16.48
C GLY A 45 -8.08 -11.84 16.49
N ILE A 46 -9.06 -12.11 15.62
CA ILE A 46 -10.33 -11.36 15.52
C ILE A 46 -11.53 -12.30 15.57
N GLY A 47 -12.74 -11.74 15.79
CA GLY A 47 -13.97 -12.54 15.73
C GLY A 47 -14.35 -12.91 14.30
N THR A 48 -14.86 -14.13 14.08
CA THR A 48 -15.31 -14.63 12.77
C THR A 48 -16.34 -13.70 12.11
N ARG A 49 -17.27 -13.14 12.90
CA ARG A 49 -18.22 -12.14 12.40
C ARG A 49 -17.50 -10.91 11.87
N TRP A 50 -16.48 -10.43 12.57
CA TRP A 50 -15.74 -9.25 12.15
C TRP A 50 -14.91 -9.51 10.89
N LEU A 51 -14.27 -10.68 10.79
CA LEU A 51 -13.62 -11.10 9.55
C LEU A 51 -14.59 -11.06 8.36
N ARG A 52 -15.81 -11.55 8.53
CA ARG A 52 -16.83 -11.52 7.47
C ARG A 52 -17.18 -10.10 7.03
N GLU A 53 -17.27 -9.16 7.96
CA GLU A 53 -17.50 -7.75 7.66
C GLU A 53 -16.33 -7.13 6.90
N ILE A 54 -15.09 -7.47 7.27
CA ILE A 54 -13.87 -7.04 6.56
C ILE A 54 -13.86 -7.58 5.12
N GLU A 55 -14.11 -8.88 4.95
CA GLU A 55 -14.19 -9.53 3.63
C GLU A 55 -15.30 -8.93 2.76
N ALA A 56 -16.43 -8.56 3.36
CA ALA A 56 -17.54 -7.88 2.69
C ALA A 56 -17.26 -6.39 2.37
N GLY A 57 -16.14 -5.83 2.85
CA GLY A 57 -15.78 -4.43 2.57
C GLY A 57 -16.48 -3.40 3.46
N ASN A 58 -16.82 -3.75 4.71
CA ASN A 58 -17.47 -2.83 5.63
C ASN A 58 -16.67 -1.51 5.74
N PRO A 59 -17.24 -0.35 5.40
CA PRO A 59 -16.50 0.92 5.38
C PRO A 59 -15.98 1.34 6.76
N LYS A 60 -16.57 0.80 7.85
CA LYS A 60 -16.15 1.04 9.23
C LYS A 60 -14.95 0.19 9.66
N SER A 61 -14.54 -0.81 8.89
CA SER A 61 -13.30 -1.55 9.19
C SER A 61 -12.10 -0.60 9.19
N ARG A 62 -11.12 -0.86 10.05
CA ARG A 62 -9.89 -0.05 10.08
C ARG A 62 -8.94 -0.55 9.00
N LEU A 63 -8.10 0.34 8.47
CA LEU A 63 -7.03 -0.09 7.56
C LEU A 63 -6.10 -1.12 8.24
N ASP A 64 -5.84 -0.94 9.54
CA ASP A 64 -5.11 -1.88 10.38
C ASP A 64 -5.68 -3.31 10.31
N ASP A 65 -7.01 -3.46 10.26
CA ASP A 65 -7.66 -4.77 10.15
C ASP A 65 -7.34 -5.43 8.81
N HIS A 66 -7.39 -4.64 7.72
CA HIS A 66 -7.05 -5.11 6.38
C HIS A 66 -5.55 -5.46 6.27
N PHE A 67 -4.67 -4.64 6.86
CA PHE A 67 -3.23 -4.92 6.88
C PHE A 67 -2.91 -6.21 7.64
N ARG A 68 -3.52 -6.42 8.81
CA ARG A 68 -3.37 -7.66 9.58
C ARG A 68 -3.79 -8.89 8.78
N CYS A 69 -4.98 -8.83 8.16
CA CYS A 69 -5.47 -9.94 7.33
C CYS A 69 -4.58 -10.19 6.10
N ALA A 70 -4.18 -9.13 5.38
CA ALA A 70 -3.31 -9.24 4.22
C ALA A 70 -1.97 -9.87 4.60
N HIS A 71 -1.35 -9.39 5.69
CA HIS A 71 -0.08 -9.91 6.18
C HIS A 71 -0.17 -11.40 6.56
N ALA A 72 -1.23 -11.81 7.26
CA ALA A 72 -1.44 -13.21 7.63
C ALA A 72 -1.61 -14.16 6.43
N LEU A 73 -2.00 -13.63 5.27
CA LEU A 73 -2.12 -14.37 4.01
C LEU A 73 -0.90 -14.22 3.09
N GLY A 74 0.15 -13.51 3.53
CA GLY A 74 1.32 -13.21 2.69
C GLY A 74 1.02 -12.30 1.50
N LEU A 75 -0.06 -11.51 1.58
CA LEU A 75 -0.42 -10.56 0.54
C LEU A 75 0.35 -9.27 0.71
N SER A 76 0.82 -8.73 -0.40
CA SER A 76 1.24 -7.34 -0.43
C SER A 76 0.08 -6.43 -0.06
N THR A 77 0.40 -5.33 0.60
CA THR A 77 -0.53 -4.27 0.98
C THR A 77 -0.56 -3.13 -0.03
N GLY A 78 0.07 -3.29 -1.19
CA GLY A 78 0.12 -2.28 -2.25
C GLY A 78 -1.25 -1.85 -2.76
N HIS A 79 -2.26 -2.74 -2.75
CA HIS A 79 -3.65 -2.40 -3.12
C HIS A 79 -4.36 -1.48 -2.12
N LEU A 80 -3.77 -1.25 -0.95
CA LEU A 80 -4.22 -0.24 0.01
C LEU A 80 -3.35 1.01 -0.10
N VAL A 81 -2.04 0.85 -0.06
CA VAL A 81 -1.09 1.97 0.08
C VAL A 81 -0.96 2.79 -1.21
N ILE A 82 -0.88 2.15 -2.38
CA ILE A 82 -0.67 2.87 -3.65
C ILE A 82 -1.89 3.74 -4.00
N PRO A 83 -3.15 3.25 -3.91
CA PRO A 83 -4.31 4.11 -4.12
C PRO A 83 -4.39 5.27 -3.13
N LEU A 84 -4.03 5.06 -1.86
CA LEU A 84 -3.99 6.13 -0.86
C LEU A 84 -2.97 7.22 -1.25
N LEU A 85 -1.78 6.83 -1.73
CA LEU A 85 -0.79 7.80 -2.21
C LEU A 85 -1.35 8.67 -3.35
N PHE A 86 -2.08 8.09 -4.29
CA PHE A 86 -2.70 8.87 -5.37
C PHE A 86 -3.73 9.88 -4.83
N ILE A 87 -4.54 9.45 -3.86
CA ILE A 87 -5.57 10.28 -3.23
C ILE A 87 -4.94 11.47 -2.50
N GLU A 88 -3.90 11.23 -1.70
CA GLU A 88 -3.18 12.30 -0.98
C GLU A 88 -2.59 13.37 -1.92
N HIS A 89 -2.28 12.99 -3.16
CA HIS A 89 -1.78 13.91 -4.18
C HIS A 89 -2.85 14.47 -5.13
N GLY A 90 -4.14 14.28 -4.82
CA GLY A 90 -5.25 14.72 -5.67
C GLY A 90 -5.26 14.06 -7.05
N ARG A 91 -4.64 12.89 -7.18
CA ARG A 91 -4.54 12.12 -8.41
C ARG A 91 -5.61 11.04 -8.45
N VAL A 92 -6.06 10.74 -9.66
CA VAL A 92 -7.01 9.66 -9.91
C VAL A 92 -6.26 8.33 -9.96
N PHE A 93 -6.64 7.38 -9.09
CA PHE A 93 -6.13 6.01 -9.18
C PHE A 93 -6.91 5.20 -10.25
N PRO A 94 -6.23 4.54 -11.21
CA PRO A 94 -6.89 3.72 -12.21
C PRO A 94 -7.53 2.46 -11.59
N ARG A 95 -8.86 2.32 -11.66
CA ARG A 95 -9.56 1.17 -11.04
C ARG A 95 -9.12 -0.18 -11.57
N GLY A 96 -8.72 -0.27 -12.84
CA GLY A 96 -8.19 -1.50 -13.43
C GLY A 96 -6.97 -2.05 -12.70
N LEU A 97 -6.21 -1.20 -12.00
CA LEU A 97 -5.09 -1.65 -11.17
C LEU A 97 -5.55 -2.23 -9.82
N LEU A 98 -6.71 -1.83 -9.28
CA LEU A 98 -7.26 -2.45 -8.06
C LEU A 98 -7.68 -3.91 -8.30
N GLU A 99 -8.16 -4.19 -9.51
CA GLU A 99 -8.66 -5.51 -9.90
C GLU A 99 -7.54 -6.45 -10.37
N GLY A 100 -6.39 -5.92 -10.81
CA GLY A 100 -5.29 -6.69 -11.39
C GLY A 100 -4.11 -6.99 -10.46
N ASP A 101 -3.15 -7.76 -10.93
CA ASP A 101 -1.90 -8.01 -10.21
C ASP A 101 -1.06 -6.72 -10.11
N LEU A 102 -0.69 -6.35 -8.87
CA LEU A 102 0.09 -5.16 -8.57
C LEU A 102 1.59 -5.43 -8.42
N SER A 103 2.03 -6.69 -8.47
CA SER A 103 3.42 -7.09 -8.22
C SER A 103 4.43 -6.27 -9.03
N LYS A 104 4.20 -6.13 -10.34
CA LYS A 104 5.06 -5.34 -11.23
C LYS A 104 5.09 -3.86 -10.87
N LEU A 105 3.94 -3.30 -10.47
CA LEU A 105 3.86 -1.91 -10.05
C LEU A 105 4.62 -1.69 -8.74
N GLU A 106 4.52 -2.64 -7.81
CA GLU A 106 5.24 -2.61 -6.54
C GLU A 106 6.76 -2.65 -6.77
N THR A 107 7.26 -3.53 -7.64
CA THR A 107 8.68 -3.54 -8.02
C THR A 107 9.13 -2.19 -8.58
N VAL A 108 8.35 -1.59 -9.48
CA VAL A 108 8.67 -0.27 -10.07
C VAL A 108 8.71 0.82 -8.98
N CYS A 109 7.76 0.80 -8.03
CA CYS A 109 7.75 1.73 -6.91
C CYS A 109 8.97 1.54 -6.00
N ILE A 110 9.32 0.30 -5.66
CA ILE A 110 10.48 -0.02 -4.82
C ILE A 110 11.77 0.47 -5.48
N ASP A 111 11.96 0.20 -6.77
CA ASP A 111 13.14 0.63 -7.52
C ASP A 111 13.24 2.15 -7.59
N ALA A 112 12.13 2.85 -7.80
CA ALA A 112 12.10 4.31 -7.84
C ALA A 112 12.47 4.91 -6.48
N ILE A 113 11.93 4.37 -5.39
CA ILE A 113 12.25 4.82 -4.02
C ILE A 113 13.72 4.56 -3.70
N ALA A 114 14.23 3.37 -4.03
CA ALA A 114 15.62 3.01 -3.79
C ALA A 114 16.59 3.93 -4.54
N ARG A 115 16.33 4.19 -5.83
CA ARG A 115 17.11 5.14 -6.64
C ARG A 115 17.09 6.54 -6.05
N HIS A 116 15.91 7.05 -5.69
CA HIS A 116 15.79 8.37 -5.07
C HIS A 116 16.58 8.49 -3.77
N ASN A 117 16.58 7.45 -2.94
CA ASN A 117 17.37 7.41 -1.71
C ASN A 117 18.88 7.46 -2.01
N LEU A 118 19.35 6.63 -2.95
CA LEU A 118 20.76 6.60 -3.36
C LEU A 118 21.24 7.94 -3.92
N ASP A 119 20.45 8.58 -4.78
CA ASP A 119 20.77 9.90 -5.34
C ASP A 119 20.83 10.99 -4.26
N THR A 120 19.99 10.88 -3.23
CA THR A 120 19.96 11.83 -2.11
C THR A 120 21.18 11.65 -1.22
N LEU A 121 21.53 10.42 -0.85
CA LEU A 121 22.73 10.11 -0.09
C LEU A 121 24.00 10.53 -0.83
N SER A 122 24.07 10.28 -2.15
CA SER A 122 25.21 10.68 -2.98
C SER A 122 25.42 12.19 -2.99
N ARG A 123 24.33 12.98 -3.09
CA ARG A 123 24.40 14.45 -3.03
C ARG A 123 24.85 14.94 -1.65
N GLN A 124 24.38 14.32 -0.58
CA GLN A 124 24.78 14.69 0.78
C GLN A 124 26.28 14.45 1.02
N LEU A 125 26.81 13.31 0.57
CA LEU A 125 28.24 12.98 0.69
C LEU A 125 29.14 13.91 -0.14
N LEU A 126 28.70 14.28 -1.35
CA LEU A 126 29.43 15.24 -2.19
C LEU A 126 29.42 16.65 -1.61
N THR A 127 28.34 17.04 -0.91
CA THR A 127 28.24 18.35 -0.25
C THR A 127 29.09 18.38 1.03
N SER A 128 29.07 17.33 1.84
CA SER A 128 29.89 17.27 3.07
C SER A 128 31.40 17.22 2.80
N ALA A 129 31.82 16.65 1.67
CA ALA A 129 33.23 16.64 1.26
C ALA A 129 33.72 18.02 0.77
N ALA A 130 32.82 18.87 0.25
CA ALA A 130 33.15 20.23 -0.15
C ALA A 130 33.33 21.16 1.05
N ASP A 131 32.57 20.93 2.14
CA ASP A 131 32.69 21.71 3.39
C ASP A 131 33.98 21.38 4.17
N ASP A 132 34.46 20.13 4.11
CA ASP A 132 35.72 19.68 4.77
C ASP A 132 37.01 20.20 4.07
N ASP A 133 36.93 20.53 2.78
CA ASP A 133 38.09 21.03 2.00
C ASP A 133 38.29 22.55 2.15
N ASP A 134 37.26 23.31 2.53
CA ASP A 134 37.37 24.75 2.80
C ASP A 134 37.99 25.03 4.18
N ASP A 135 37.72 24.19 5.19
CA ASP A 135 38.29 24.33 6.55
C ASP A 135 39.80 23.99 6.60
N LYS A 136 40.34 23.26 5.61
CA LYS A 136 41.77 22.94 5.52
C LYS A 136 42.62 24.01 4.83
N LYS A 137 42.01 25.02 4.20
CA LYS A 137 42.73 26.07 3.45
C LYS A 137 42.96 27.36 4.23
N THR A 138 42.51 27.46 5.48
CA THR A 138 42.61 28.71 6.27
C THR A 138 43.79 28.77 7.25
N ASP A 139 44.64 27.74 7.31
CA ASP A 139 45.75 27.63 8.27
C ASP A 139 47.17 27.69 7.63
N GLU A 140 47.34 28.33 6.46
CA GLU A 140 48.67 28.67 5.88
C GLU A 140 48.95 30.18 5.86
#